data_AF-A0A523TM41-F1
#
_entry.id   AF-A0A523TM41-F1
#
_cell.length_a   1.000
_cell.length_b   1.000
_cell.length_c   1.000
_cell.angle_alpha   90.00
_cell.angle_beta   90.00
_cell.angle_gamma   90.00
#
_symmetry.space_group_name_H-M   'P 1'
#
loop_
_entity.id
_entity.type
_entity.pdbx_description
1 polymer ?
#
loop_
_entity_poly.entity_id
_entity_poly.type
_entity_poly.pdbx_seq_one_letter_code
_entity_poly.pdbx_strand_id
1 'polypeptide(L)'
;MFDEGVAHPVFYQTLVDMVKANGGQLQVSLMTTAVGMERKRLFPYFGFGAAWAKRMQGSSKDVSIDLQAVDVGRDKKSGFPWRGFSFAWVNEMGGTIGGNTAALTASKVRREKKWSFPYFGFGYAWTEEMHGTCGDQLEIDLVTTEISKKNEQRLPWHGFGLSWIKESVLTLKVSAV
;
A
#
# COMPACT_ATOMS: atom_id res chain seq x y z
N MET A 1 -25.12 7.49 17.54
CA MET A 1 -25.54 6.09 17.47
C MET A 1 -25.03 5.60 16.13
N PHE A 2 -23.81 5.07 16.09
CA PHE A 2 -23.21 4.56 14.87
C PHE A 2 -23.64 3.11 14.77
N ASP A 3 -24.40 2.80 13.70
CA ASP A 3 -24.70 1.43 13.32
C ASP A 3 -23.36 0.75 13.04
N GLU A 4 -22.93 -0.13 13.94
CA GLU A 4 -21.90 -1.12 13.65
C GLU A 4 -22.51 -2.06 12.62
N GLY A 5 -22.35 -1.71 11.35
CA GLY A 5 -22.64 -2.59 10.22
C GLY A 5 -21.77 -3.83 10.38
N VAL A 6 -22.31 -4.84 11.06
CA VAL A 6 -21.70 -6.15 11.23
C VAL A 6 -21.50 -6.71 9.83
N ALA A 7 -20.27 -6.59 9.32
CA ALA A 7 -19.89 -7.23 8.08
C ALA A 7 -20.11 -8.73 8.26
N HIS A 8 -21.19 -9.25 7.67
CA HIS A 8 -21.45 -10.68 7.73
C HIS A 8 -20.33 -11.38 6.94
N PRO A 9 -19.58 -12.30 7.57
CA PRO A 9 -18.54 -13.04 6.87
C PRO A 9 -19.21 -13.80 5.71
N VAL A 10 -18.80 -13.48 4.50
CA VAL A 10 -19.25 -14.17 3.30
C VAL A 10 -18.50 -15.49 3.25
N PHE A 11 -19.24 -16.59 3.21
CA PHE A 11 -18.64 -17.91 3.05
C PHE A 11 -17.72 -17.92 1.82
N TYR A 12 -16.53 -18.50 1.97
CA TYR A 12 -15.52 -18.55 0.91
C TYR A 12 -16.08 -19.05 -0.43
N GLN A 13 -16.90 -20.10 -0.39
CA GLN A 13 -17.49 -20.66 -1.60
C GLN A 13 -18.43 -19.67 -2.30
N THR A 14 -19.20 -18.89 -1.53
CA THR A 14 -20.07 -17.83 -2.07
C THR A 14 -19.25 -16.70 -2.71
N LEU A 15 -18.08 -16.36 -2.12
CA LEU A 15 -17.14 -15.42 -2.74
C LEU A 15 -16.64 -15.94 -4.09
N VAL A 16 -16.23 -17.21 -4.15
CA VAL A 16 -15.79 -17.85 -5.40
C VAL A 16 -16.90 -17.86 -6.44
N ASP A 17 -18.13 -18.23 -6.05
CA ASP A 17 -19.28 -18.28 -6.94
C ASP A 17 -19.64 -16.89 -7.47
N MET A 18 -19.51 -15.84 -6.65
CA MET A 18 -19.67 -14.45 -7.09
C MET A 18 -18.60 -14.01 -8.09
N VAL A 19 -17.34 -14.40 -7.89
CA VAL A 19 -16.26 -14.11 -8.85
C VAL A 19 -16.53 -14.83 -10.17
N LYS A 20 -16.94 -16.10 -10.13
CA LYS A 20 -17.33 -16.88 -11.32
C LYS A 20 -18.53 -16.24 -12.04
N ALA A 21 -19.56 -15.84 -11.30
CA ALA A 21 -20.76 -15.20 -11.84
C ALA A 21 -20.47 -13.85 -12.53
N ASN A 22 -19.45 -13.10 -12.07
CA ASN A 22 -18.99 -11.86 -12.72
C ASN A 22 -18.02 -12.11 -13.89
N GLY A 23 -18.04 -13.29 -14.51
CA GLY A 23 -17.17 -13.62 -15.65
C GLY A 23 -15.76 -14.04 -15.25
N GLY A 24 -15.58 -14.50 -14.00
CA GLY A 24 -14.31 -15.00 -13.48
C GLY A 24 -13.42 -13.92 -12.85
N GLN A 25 -13.87 -12.66 -12.80
CA GLN A 25 -13.14 -11.56 -12.18
C GLN A 25 -14.06 -10.63 -11.39
N LEU A 26 -13.60 -10.12 -10.26
CA LEU A 26 -14.29 -9.10 -9.47
C LEU A 26 -13.32 -7.97 -9.11
N GLN A 27 -13.66 -6.74 -9.48
CA GLN A 27 -12.87 -5.55 -9.18
C GLN A 27 -13.48 -4.75 -8.03
N VAL A 28 -12.63 -4.30 -7.12
CA VAL A 28 -13.00 -3.48 -5.97
C VAL A 28 -12.01 -2.34 -5.82
N SER A 29 -12.51 -1.11 -5.82
CA SER A 29 -11.70 0.06 -5.52
C SER A 29 -11.41 0.13 -4.03
N LEU A 30 -10.13 0.32 -3.69
CA LEU A 30 -9.66 0.48 -2.32
C LEU A 30 -9.10 1.88 -2.12
N MET A 31 -9.30 2.41 -0.93
CA MET A 31 -8.73 3.68 -0.49
C MET A 31 -7.92 3.49 0.77
N THR A 32 -6.82 4.23 0.88
CA THR A 32 -6.01 4.23 2.10
C THR A 32 -6.71 5.01 3.20
N THR A 33 -7.06 4.31 4.29
CA THR A 33 -7.71 4.90 5.46
C THR A 33 -6.73 5.23 6.58
N ALA A 34 -5.57 4.57 6.60
CA ALA A 34 -4.49 4.88 7.54
C ALA A 34 -3.13 4.90 6.85
N VAL A 35 -2.32 5.91 7.19
CA VAL A 35 -0.97 6.09 6.66
C VAL A 35 0.05 5.85 7.77
N GLY A 36 1.01 4.96 7.51
CA GLY A 36 2.17 4.78 8.36
C GLY A 36 3.22 5.81 7.99
N MET A 37 3.86 6.41 9.00
CA MET A 37 4.97 7.34 8.79
C MET A 37 6.09 7.01 9.76
N GLU A 38 7.31 6.98 9.25
CA GLU A 38 8.52 6.85 10.06
C GLU A 38 9.43 8.04 9.77
N ARG A 39 9.94 8.65 10.83
CA ARG A 39 10.93 9.73 10.75
C ARG A 39 12.06 9.42 11.69
N LYS A 40 13.29 9.43 11.18
CA LYS A 40 14.50 9.27 11.97
C LYS A 40 15.42 10.46 11.73
N ARG A 41 15.93 11.00 12.83
CA ARG A 41 16.94 12.06 12.84
C ARG A 41 18.27 11.44 13.28
N LEU A 42 19.27 11.52 12.42
CA LEU A 42 20.65 11.21 12.73
C LEU A 42 21.42 12.54 12.75
N PHE A 43 21.95 12.87 13.92
CA PHE A 43 22.83 14.01 14.11
C PHE A 43 24.15 13.81 13.32
N PRO A 44 24.79 14.85 12.77
CA PRO A 44 24.38 16.26 12.78
C PRO A 44 23.46 16.68 11.62
N TYR A 45 23.44 15.97 10.48
CA TYR A 45 22.71 16.45 9.28
C TYR A 45 21.99 15.37 8.44
N PHE A 46 21.64 14.21 9.00
CA PHE A 46 20.97 13.13 8.26
C PHE A 46 19.54 12.92 8.77
N GLY A 47 18.55 13.46 8.06
CA GLY A 47 17.15 13.12 8.26
C GLY A 47 16.68 12.06 7.26
N PHE A 48 15.92 11.06 7.73
CA PHE A 48 15.16 10.17 6.85
C PHE A 48 13.68 10.20 7.24
N GLY A 49 12.80 10.30 6.25
CA GLY A 49 11.36 10.29 6.40
C GLY A 49 10.78 9.41 5.32
N ALA A 50 9.86 8.54 5.69
CA ALA A 50 9.16 7.68 4.74
C ALA A 50 7.71 7.49 5.19
N ALA A 51 6.83 7.25 4.22
CA ALA A 51 5.43 6.94 4.47
C ALA A 51 5.04 5.69 3.69
N TRP A 52 3.94 5.05 4.10
CA TRP A 52 3.36 3.91 3.41
C TRP A 52 1.87 3.80 3.75
N ALA A 53 1.10 3.10 2.92
CA ALA A 53 -0.29 2.80 3.23
C ALA A 53 -0.33 1.74 4.35
N LYS A 54 -0.81 2.12 5.54
CA LYS A 54 -0.88 1.21 6.70
C LYS A 54 -2.14 0.36 6.66
N ARG A 55 -3.27 0.94 6.25
CA ARG A 55 -4.56 0.25 6.11
C ARG A 55 -5.28 0.76 4.87
N MET A 56 -5.83 -0.15 4.09
CA MET A 56 -6.63 0.12 2.90
C MET A 56 -7.96 -0.60 3.03
N GLN A 57 -9.04 0.10 2.71
CA GLN A 57 -10.38 -0.43 2.82
C GLN A 57 -11.20 -0.10 1.57
N GLY A 58 -12.15 -0.96 1.27
CA GLY A 58 -13.12 -0.75 0.21
C GLY A 58 -14.25 -1.76 0.32
N SER A 59 -15.30 -1.53 -0.46
CA SER A 59 -16.46 -2.42 -0.47
C SER A 59 -17.09 -2.44 -1.85
N SER A 60 -17.55 -3.61 -2.28
CA SER A 60 -18.30 -3.78 -3.53
C SER A 60 -19.31 -4.92 -3.37
N LYS A 61 -20.58 -4.68 -3.74
CA LYS A 61 -21.65 -5.69 -3.79
C LYS A 61 -21.58 -6.72 -2.64
N ASP A 62 -21.68 -6.22 -1.40
CA ASP A 62 -21.68 -6.99 -0.14
C ASP A 62 -20.35 -7.65 0.27
N VAL A 63 -19.26 -7.44 -0.48
CA VAL A 63 -17.90 -7.85 -0.09
C VAL A 63 -17.17 -6.65 0.50
N SER A 64 -16.90 -6.69 1.80
CA SER A 64 -16.02 -5.73 2.48
C SER A 64 -14.56 -6.20 2.39
N ILE A 65 -13.66 -5.27 2.12
CA ILE A 65 -12.22 -5.54 2.04
C ILE A 65 -11.52 -4.65 3.05
N ASP A 66 -10.67 -5.27 3.85
CA ASP A 66 -9.83 -4.60 4.83
C ASP A 66 -8.43 -5.21 4.79
N LEU A 67 -7.47 -4.43 4.31
CA LEU A 67 -6.08 -4.83 4.16
C LEU A 67 -5.20 -3.96 5.05
N GLN A 68 -4.25 -4.58 5.73
CA GLN A 68 -3.28 -3.92 6.58
C GLN A 68 -1.86 -4.28 6.13
N ALA A 69 -0.95 -3.31 6.16
CA ALA A 69 0.46 -3.55 5.94
C ALA A 69 1.02 -4.47 7.04
N VAL A 70 1.56 -5.62 6.63
CA VAL A 70 2.24 -6.60 7.47
C VAL A 70 3.73 -6.32 7.47
N ASP A 71 4.31 -6.14 6.28
CA ASP A 71 5.71 -5.79 6.11
C ASP A 71 5.88 -4.52 5.27
N VAL A 72 6.90 -3.74 5.64
CA VAL A 72 7.25 -2.46 5.02
C VAL A 72 8.68 -2.54 4.54
N GLY A 73 8.83 -2.61 3.23
CA GLY A 73 10.11 -2.56 2.55
C GLY A 73 10.75 -1.19 2.73
N ARG A 74 12.05 -1.17 3.00
CA ARG A 74 12.81 0.06 3.24
C ARG A 74 14.10 0.03 2.44
N ASP A 75 14.44 1.15 1.84
CA ASP A 75 15.72 1.37 1.17
C ASP A 75 16.25 2.75 1.55
N LYS A 76 17.57 2.85 1.74
CA LYS A 76 18.26 4.10 2.05
C LYS A 76 19.42 4.24 1.09
N LYS A 77 19.46 5.38 0.39
CA LYS A 77 20.60 5.74 -0.46
C LYS A 77 21.18 7.05 0.04
N SER A 78 22.42 6.99 0.51
CA SER A 78 23.20 8.16 0.92
C SER A 78 24.36 8.39 -0.04
N GLY A 79 24.62 9.65 -0.40
CA GLY A 79 25.79 10.06 -1.18
C GLY A 79 26.36 11.41 -0.70
N PHE A 80 27.66 11.59 -0.88
CA PHE A 80 28.37 12.83 -0.56
C PHE A 80 28.00 13.96 -1.57
N PRO A 81 27.93 15.25 -1.17
CA PRO A 81 28.18 15.78 0.18
C PRO A 81 26.97 15.63 1.12
N TRP A 82 25.73 15.70 0.62
CA TRP A 82 24.50 15.68 1.45
C TRP A 82 23.29 15.14 0.68
N ARG A 83 23.40 13.98 0.03
CA ARG A 83 22.35 13.35 -0.79
C ARG A 83 21.75 12.14 -0.07
N GLY A 84 20.91 12.36 0.93
CA GLY A 84 20.15 11.29 1.59
C GLY A 84 18.78 11.10 0.96
N PHE A 85 18.47 9.90 0.48
CA PHE A 85 17.13 9.49 0.05
C PHE A 85 16.68 8.32 0.94
N SER A 86 15.46 8.42 1.47
CA SER A 86 14.77 7.32 2.12
C SER A 86 13.62 6.87 1.25
N PHE A 87 13.38 5.57 1.20
CA PHE A 87 12.27 4.95 0.51
C PHE A 87 11.56 4.01 1.47
N ALA A 88 10.24 4.06 1.52
CA ALA A 88 9.43 3.00 2.09
C ALA A 88 8.30 2.66 1.13
N TRP A 89 7.91 1.40 1.11
CA TRP A 89 6.78 0.89 0.35
C TRP A 89 6.17 -0.28 1.13
N VAL A 90 4.94 -0.65 0.80
CA VAL A 90 4.30 -1.80 1.43
C VAL A 90 4.82 -3.04 0.73
N ASN A 91 5.56 -3.88 1.45
CA ASN A 91 6.13 -5.10 0.88
C ASN A 91 5.12 -6.24 0.97
N GLU A 92 4.41 -6.35 2.09
CA GLU A 92 3.35 -7.33 2.30
C GLU A 92 2.12 -6.68 2.92
N MET A 93 0.94 -7.03 2.40
CA MET A 93 -0.35 -6.71 3.01
C MET A 93 -1.06 -8.00 3.38
N GLY A 94 -1.65 -8.01 4.57
CA GLY A 94 -2.51 -9.08 5.04
C GLY A 94 -3.83 -8.49 5.50
N GLY A 95 -4.91 -9.26 5.40
CA GLY A 95 -6.21 -8.79 5.85
C GLY A 95 -7.32 -9.74 5.48
N THR A 96 -8.52 -9.19 5.31
CA THR A 96 -9.72 -9.96 5.01
C THR A 96 -10.48 -9.42 3.81
N ILE A 97 -10.97 -10.34 2.97
CA ILE A 97 -11.87 -10.09 1.84
C ILE A 97 -13.17 -10.86 2.12
N GLY A 98 -14.26 -10.14 2.41
CA GLY A 98 -15.53 -10.72 2.83
C GLY A 98 -15.40 -11.57 4.09
N GLY A 99 -14.44 -11.28 4.97
CA GLY A 99 -14.11 -12.10 6.15
C GLY A 99 -13.12 -13.25 5.91
N ASN A 100 -12.70 -13.51 4.67
CA ASN A 100 -11.72 -14.55 4.34
C ASN A 100 -10.30 -13.99 4.33
N THR A 101 -9.34 -14.73 4.87
CA THR A 101 -7.95 -14.25 4.97
C THR A 101 -7.31 -14.10 3.60
N ALA A 102 -6.69 -12.95 3.37
CA ALA A 102 -5.97 -12.61 2.15
C ALA A 102 -4.54 -12.18 2.49
N ALA A 103 -3.59 -12.59 1.66
CA ALA A 103 -2.20 -12.17 1.75
C ALA A 103 -1.72 -11.71 0.37
N LEU A 104 -1.11 -10.53 0.31
CA LEU A 104 -0.55 -9.93 -0.90
C LEU A 104 0.91 -9.57 -0.66
N THR A 105 1.73 -9.79 -1.68
CA THR A 105 3.14 -9.42 -1.71
C THR A 105 3.39 -8.47 -2.87
N ALA A 106 4.25 -7.47 -2.65
CA ALA A 106 4.67 -6.53 -3.67
C ALA A 106 5.37 -7.24 -4.83
N SER A 107 4.83 -7.12 -6.03
CA SER A 107 5.46 -7.62 -7.25
C SER A 107 6.26 -6.53 -7.95
N LYS A 108 5.79 -5.27 -7.86
CA LYS A 108 6.42 -4.13 -8.52
C LYS A 108 6.44 -2.91 -7.61
N VAL A 109 7.63 -2.34 -7.44
CA VAL A 109 7.87 -1.18 -6.58
C VAL A 109 8.47 -0.06 -7.41
N ARG A 110 7.87 1.12 -7.33
CA ARG A 110 8.41 2.32 -7.98
C ARG A 110 9.12 3.19 -6.96
N ARG A 111 10.24 3.77 -7.42
CA ARG A 111 11.05 4.71 -6.65
C ARG A 111 11.27 5.96 -7.47
N GLU A 112 11.11 7.12 -6.84
CA GLU A 112 11.34 8.42 -7.45
C GLU A 112 12.25 9.25 -6.54
N LYS A 113 13.21 9.92 -7.16
CA LYS A 113 14.14 10.83 -6.48
C LYS A 113 13.87 12.24 -6.96
N LYS A 114 13.66 13.17 -6.04
CA LYS A 114 13.70 14.60 -6.34
C LYS A 114 14.79 15.27 -5.53
N TRP A 115 15.39 16.28 -6.12
CA TRP A 115 16.38 17.09 -5.47
C TRP A 115 15.99 18.56 -5.59
N SER A 116 16.21 19.32 -4.52
CA SER A 116 16.02 20.77 -4.50
C SER A 116 17.24 21.44 -3.88
N PHE A 117 17.65 22.56 -4.47
CA PHE A 117 18.72 23.39 -3.93
C PHE A 117 18.25 24.08 -2.63
N PRO A 118 19.10 24.21 -1.59
CA PRO A 118 20.52 23.85 -1.49
C PRO A 118 20.64 22.56 -0.65
N TYR A 119 20.63 21.39 -1.31
CA TYR A 119 20.89 20.06 -0.69
C TYR A 119 19.70 19.30 -0.06
N PHE A 120 18.46 19.52 -0.50
CA PHE A 120 17.32 18.71 -0.06
C PHE A 120 17.08 17.52 -1.01
N GLY A 121 17.32 16.30 -0.54
CA GLY A 121 16.97 15.05 -1.25
C GLY A 121 15.63 14.49 -0.78
N PHE A 122 14.68 14.31 -1.70
CA PHE A 122 13.38 13.69 -1.44
C PHE A 122 13.32 12.32 -2.14
N GLY A 123 13.18 11.25 -1.36
CA GLY A 123 12.92 9.90 -1.88
C GLY A 123 11.45 9.57 -1.72
N TYR A 124 10.81 9.10 -2.79
CA TYR A 124 9.46 8.58 -2.78
C TYR A 124 9.50 7.14 -3.24
N ALA A 125 8.79 6.26 -2.54
CA ALA A 125 8.53 4.92 -3.03
C ALA A 125 7.09 4.51 -2.73
N TRP A 126 6.56 3.67 -3.60
CA TRP A 126 5.26 3.06 -3.44
C TRP A 126 5.23 1.74 -4.22
N THR A 127 4.30 0.88 -3.83
CA THR A 127 4.06 -0.38 -4.52
C THR A 127 3.11 -0.09 -5.68
N GLU A 128 3.51 -0.37 -6.91
CA GLU A 128 2.66 -0.21 -8.09
C GLU A 128 1.70 -1.40 -8.23
N GLU A 129 2.22 -2.61 -8.01
CA GLU A 129 1.48 -3.85 -8.18
C GLU A 129 1.78 -4.80 -7.01
N MET A 130 0.75 -5.48 -6.52
CA MET A 130 0.86 -6.58 -5.57
C MET A 130 0.09 -7.79 -6.09
N HIS A 131 0.63 -8.98 -5.84
CA HIS A 131 -0.02 -10.24 -6.15
C HIS A 131 -0.17 -11.08 -4.88
N GLY A 132 -1.21 -11.87 -4.82
CA GLY A 132 -1.57 -12.61 -3.62
C GLY A 132 -2.63 -13.66 -3.85
N THR A 133 -3.06 -14.27 -2.76
CA THR A 133 -4.11 -15.28 -2.77
C THR A 133 -5.12 -15.03 -1.65
N CYS A 134 -6.36 -15.41 -1.94
CA CYS A 134 -7.46 -15.48 -0.97
C CYS A 134 -7.92 -16.94 -0.94
N GLY A 135 -7.43 -17.72 0.01
CA GLY A 135 -7.61 -19.18 0.01
C GLY A 135 -6.98 -19.86 -1.23
N ASP A 136 -7.50 -21.02 -1.59
CA ASP A 136 -6.86 -21.91 -2.56
C ASP A 136 -7.33 -21.71 -4.01
N GLN A 137 -8.46 -21.03 -4.22
CA GLN A 137 -9.13 -20.90 -5.52
C GLN A 137 -9.14 -19.49 -6.09
N LEU A 138 -8.68 -18.49 -5.33
CA LEU A 138 -8.71 -17.08 -5.75
C LEU A 138 -7.33 -16.46 -5.71
N GLU A 139 -6.95 -15.89 -6.84
CA GLU A 139 -5.80 -15.01 -6.99
C GLU A 139 -6.24 -13.56 -6.81
N ILE A 140 -5.34 -12.76 -6.25
CA ILE A 140 -5.56 -11.34 -5.97
C ILE A 140 -4.48 -10.54 -6.69
N ASP A 141 -4.91 -9.59 -7.50
CA ASP A 141 -4.04 -8.56 -8.09
C ASP A 141 -4.46 -7.20 -7.56
N LEU A 142 -3.54 -6.46 -6.98
CA LEU A 142 -3.78 -5.07 -6.55
C LEU A 142 -2.91 -4.14 -7.39
N VAL A 143 -3.54 -3.18 -8.05
CA VAL A 143 -2.87 -2.18 -8.89
C VAL A 143 -3.14 -0.79 -8.33
N THR A 144 -2.06 -0.07 -8.01
CA THR A 144 -2.13 1.32 -7.55
C THR A 144 -2.57 2.24 -8.68
N THR A 145 -3.66 2.99 -8.46
CA THR A 145 -4.22 3.95 -9.42
C THR A 145 -3.85 5.37 -9.08
N GLU A 146 -3.78 5.72 -7.79
CA GLU A 146 -3.41 7.05 -7.34
C GLU A 146 -2.42 6.99 -6.18
N ILE A 147 -1.44 7.90 -6.22
CA ILE A 147 -0.43 8.06 -5.17
C ILE A 147 -0.55 9.44 -4.55
N SER A 148 -0.43 9.50 -3.23
CA SER A 148 -0.22 10.74 -2.52
C SER A 148 1.26 11.00 -2.33
N LYS A 149 1.65 12.27 -2.50
CA LYS A 149 3.01 12.74 -2.25
C LYS A 149 2.97 13.96 -1.35
N LYS A 150 3.84 13.98 -0.35
CA LYS A 150 4.07 15.13 0.51
C LYS A 150 5.56 15.38 0.64
N ASN A 151 5.93 16.65 0.59
CA ASN A 151 7.29 17.10 0.85
C ASN A 151 7.27 17.75 2.21
N GLU A 152 8.22 17.39 3.05
CA GLU A 152 8.44 18.12 4.28
C GLU A 152 9.86 18.64 4.32
N GLN A 153 9.99 19.93 4.60
CA GLN A 153 11.27 20.59 4.78
C GLN A 153 11.42 20.97 6.24
N ARG A 154 12.60 20.74 6.80
CA ARG A 154 12.94 21.20 8.14
C ARG A 154 14.36 21.74 8.15
N LEU A 155 14.51 22.96 8.66
CA LEU A 155 15.80 23.64 8.77
C LEU A 155 16.65 23.01 9.89
N PRO A 156 18.00 22.99 9.76
CA PRO A 156 18.80 23.45 8.63
C PRO A 156 19.12 22.26 7.69
N TRP A 157 18.59 22.29 6.46
CA TRP A 157 18.93 21.37 5.35
C TRP A 157 18.39 19.92 5.39
N HIS A 158 17.16 19.67 5.87
CA HIS A 158 16.49 18.37 5.72
C HIS A 158 15.21 18.41 4.88
N GLY A 159 15.14 17.53 3.89
CA GLY A 159 13.99 17.34 3.01
C GLY A 159 13.54 15.88 3.09
N PHE A 160 12.25 15.65 3.29
CA PHE A 160 11.67 14.32 3.40
C PHE A 160 10.62 14.13 2.30
N GLY A 161 10.81 13.10 1.48
CA GLY A 161 9.79 12.65 0.55
C GLY A 161 8.91 11.64 1.25
N LEU A 162 7.61 11.92 1.34
CA LEU A 162 6.63 11.00 1.88
C LEU A 162 5.70 10.64 0.73
N SER A 163 5.57 9.35 0.42
CA SER A 163 4.60 8.85 -0.55
C SER A 163 3.88 7.64 -0.01
N TRP A 164 2.61 7.50 -0.37
CA TRP A 164 1.81 6.33 -0.06
C TRP A 164 0.77 6.12 -1.16
N ILE A 165 0.30 4.88 -1.29
CA ILE A 165 -0.83 4.54 -2.14
C ILE A 165 -2.04 5.29 -1.59
N LYS A 166 -2.76 6.05 -2.42
CA LYS A 166 -4.00 6.73 -2.01
C LYS A 166 -5.21 5.90 -2.41
N GLU A 167 -5.20 5.43 -3.65
CA GLU A 167 -6.25 4.63 -4.27
C GLU A 167 -5.62 3.47 -5.05
N SER A 168 -6.29 2.34 -5.07
CA SER A 168 -5.90 1.16 -5.85
C SER A 168 -7.13 0.39 -6.30
N VAL A 169 -6.99 -0.43 -7.33
CA VAL A 169 -7.99 -1.41 -7.74
C VAL A 169 -7.50 -2.79 -7.38
N LEU A 170 -8.27 -3.51 -6.56
CA LEU A 170 -8.06 -4.91 -6.26
C LEU A 170 -8.94 -5.75 -7.19
N THR A 171 -8.32 -6.71 -7.87
CA THR A 171 -8.97 -7.66 -8.76
C THR A 171 -8.84 -9.06 -8.16
N LEU A 172 -9.97 -9.70 -7.91
CA LEU A 172 -10.05 -11.12 -7.58
C LEU A 172 -10.27 -11.90 -8.86
N LYS A 173 -9.52 -12.99 -9.04
CA LYS A 173 -9.64 -13.89 -10.19
C LYS A 173 -9.73 -15.33 -9.70
N VAL A 174 -10.46 -16.16 -10.42
CA VAL A 174 -10.41 -17.61 -10.18
C VAL A 174 -9.04 -18.11 -10.64
N SER A 175 -8.32 -18.80 -9.75
CA SER A 175 -7.06 -19.42 -10.11
C SER A 175 -7.32 -20.49 -11.17
N ALA A 176 -6.51 -20.50 -12.22
CA ALA A 176 -6.61 -21.49 -13.28
C ALA A 176 -6.06 -22.82 -12.77
N VAL A 177 -6.97 -23.69 -12.30
CA VAL A 177 -6.69 -25.12 -12.05
C VAL A 177 -6.75 -25.89 -13.36
#